data_AF-W9R854-F1
#
_entry.id   AF-W9R854-F1
#
_cell.length_a   1.000
_cell.length_b   1.000
_cell.length_c   1.000
_cell.angle_alpha   90.00
_cell.angle_beta   90.00
_cell.angle_gamma   90.00
#
_symmetry.space_group_name_H-M   'P 1'
#
loop_
_entity.id
_entity.type
_entity.pdbx_description
1 polymer ?
#
loop_
_entity_poly.entity_id
_entity_poly.type
_entity_poly.pdbx_seq_one_letter_code
_entity_poly.pdbx_strand_id
1 'polypeptide(L)'
;MLVIQLSAVYLRDAMRTSGMLEKKTELAVIFAFGVDVTPGAWQLSAELGVKVFTADTIADLRHTFKAYIHYAKEANNEKKEPSIDG
;
A
#
# COMPACT_ATOMS: atom_id res chain seq x y z
N MET A 1 0.48 -8.37 7.77
CA MET A 1 0.64 -9.59 6.97
C MET A 1 1.33 -9.19 5.69
N LEU A 2 2.59 -9.59 5.50
CA LEU A 2 3.31 -9.33 4.26
C LEU A 2 3.04 -10.53 3.34
N VAL A 3 2.37 -10.30 2.21
CA VAL A 3 2.16 -11.33 1.19
C VAL A 3 3.26 -11.17 0.14
N ILE A 4 4.08 -12.20 -0.03
CA ILE A 4 5.11 -12.25 -1.08
C ILE A 4 4.60 -13.21 -2.15
N GLN A 5 4.37 -12.69 -3.36
CA GLN A 5 3.90 -13.47 -4.49
C GLN A 5 4.93 -13.47 -5.61
N LEU A 6 5.31 -14.67 -6.02
CA LEU A 6 6.23 -14.93 -7.14
C LEU A 6 5.51 -15.05 -8.48
N SER A 7 4.18 -14.94 -8.47
CA SER A 7 3.32 -14.97 -9.65
C SER A 7 2.47 -13.70 -9.70
N ALA A 8 1.77 -13.49 -10.81
CA ALA A 8 0.92 -12.32 -11.01
C ALA A 8 0.00 -12.04 -9.81
N VAL A 9 -0.32 -10.76 -9.60
CA VAL A 9 -1.21 -10.31 -8.54
C VAL A 9 -2.66 -10.42 -9.01
N TYR A 10 -3.47 -11.11 -8.21
CA TYR A 10 -4.88 -11.40 -8.50
C TYR A 10 -5.82 -10.72 -7.51
N LEU A 11 -7.11 -10.73 -7.84
CA LEU A 11 -8.18 -10.11 -7.05
C LEU A 11 -8.18 -10.55 -5.58
N ARG A 12 -7.92 -11.83 -5.28
CA ARG A 12 -7.85 -12.36 -3.91
C ARG A 12 -6.75 -11.70 -3.06
N ASP A 13 -5.70 -11.20 -3.70
CA ASP A 13 -4.54 -10.64 -3.00
C ASP A 13 -4.86 -9.22 -2.53
N ALA A 14 -5.64 -8.47 -3.31
CA ALA A 14 -6.29 -7.23 -2.89
C ALA A 14 -7.23 -7.45 -1.70
N MET A 15 -8.09 -8.48 -1.77
CA MET A 15 -8.99 -8.83 -0.67
C MET A 15 -8.26 -9.21 0.62
N ARG A 16 -7.15 -9.95 0.53
CA ARG A 16 -6.35 -10.32 1.71
C ARG A 16 -5.64 -9.13 2.31
N THR A 17 -5.14 -8.24 1.45
CA THR A 17 -4.40 -7.05 1.87
C THR A 17 -5.31 -6.01 2.51
N SER A 18 -6.58 -5.93 2.11
CA SER A 18 -7.53 -4.97 2.70
C SER A 18 -7.74 -5.18 4.21
N GLY A 19 -7.57 -6.40 4.73
CA GLY A 19 -7.61 -6.65 6.18
C GLY A 19 -6.51 -5.91 6.97
N MET A 20 -5.49 -5.37 6.31
CA MET A 20 -4.50 -4.49 6.96
C MET A 20 -5.04 -3.09 7.25
N LEU A 21 -6.09 -2.64 6.55
CA LEU A 21 -6.66 -1.30 6.69
C LEU A 21 -7.18 -1.04 8.10
N GLU A 22 -7.75 -2.05 8.73
CA GLU A 22 -8.27 -2.02 10.11
C GLU A 22 -7.16 -1.90 11.16
N LYS A 23 -5.94 -2.31 10.82
CA LYS A 23 -4.80 -2.33 11.75
C LYS A 23 -3.92 -1.11 11.56
N LYS A 24 -3.45 -0.89 10.33
CA LYS A 24 -2.55 0.18 9.91
C LYS A 24 -2.78 0.45 8.44
N THR A 25 -3.59 1.46 8.15
CA THR A 25 -4.00 1.84 6.79
C THR A 25 -2.80 2.08 5.87
N GLU A 26 -1.74 2.70 6.39
CA GLU A 26 -0.52 2.97 5.63
C GLU A 26 0.25 1.69 5.25
N LEU A 27 -0.02 0.55 5.91
CA LEU A 27 0.61 -0.73 5.60
C LEU A 27 -0.28 -1.67 4.78
N ALA A 28 -1.47 -1.22 4.35
CA ALA A 28 -2.32 -1.94 3.41
C ALA A 28 -1.77 -1.78 1.98
N VAL A 29 -0.63 -2.45 1.73
CA VAL A 29 0.14 -2.31 0.48
C VAL A 29 0.48 -3.66 -0.15
N ILE A 30 0.45 -3.71 -1.49
CA ILE A 30 0.93 -4.83 -2.30
C ILE A 30 2.19 -4.40 -3.03
N PHE A 31 3.23 -5.24 -2.96
CA PHE A 31 4.47 -5.07 -3.74
C PHE A 31 4.53 -6.10 -4.87
N ALA A 32 4.38 -5.64 -6.11
CA ALA A 32 4.48 -6.43 -7.32
C ALA A 32 5.86 -6.24 -7.96
N PHE A 33 6.79 -7.15 -7.66
CA PHE A 33 8.16 -7.10 -8.16
C PHE A 33 8.34 -8.05 -9.35
N GLY A 34 8.56 -7.49 -10.54
CA GLY A 34 8.76 -8.29 -11.77
C GLY A 34 7.59 -9.20 -12.13
N VAL A 35 6.37 -8.86 -11.71
CA VAL A 35 5.14 -9.64 -11.95
C VAL A 35 4.01 -8.73 -12.40
N ASP A 36 3.15 -9.26 -13.27
CA ASP A 36 1.96 -8.55 -13.72
C ASP A 36 0.93 -8.40 -12.60
N VAL A 37 0.13 -7.34 -12.69
CA VAL A 37 -1.04 -7.13 -11.82
C VAL A 37 -2.29 -7.18 -12.71
N THR A 38 -3.19 -8.11 -12.40
CA THR A 38 -4.41 -8.28 -13.20
C THR A 38 -5.33 -7.06 -13.11
N PRO A 39 -6.15 -6.77 -14.14
CA PRO A 39 -7.10 -5.65 -14.10
C PRO A 39 -8.06 -5.71 -12.90
N GLY A 40 -8.53 -6.90 -12.55
CA GLY A 40 -9.41 -7.09 -11.37
C GLY A 40 -8.70 -6.81 -10.04
N ALA A 41 -7.39 -7.10 -9.95
CA ALA A 41 -6.61 -6.73 -8.77
C ALA A 41 -6.39 -5.22 -8.68
N TRP A 42 -6.12 -4.54 -9.79
CA TRP A 42 -6.02 -3.08 -9.84
C TRP A 42 -7.30 -2.41 -9.39
N GLN A 43 -8.43 -2.80 -10.00
CA GLN A 43 -9.74 -2.24 -9.69
C GLN A 43 -10.08 -2.43 -8.22
N LEU A 44 -10.02 -3.67 -7.72
CA LEU A 44 -10.41 -3.93 -6.34
C LEU A 44 -9.46 -3.27 -5.33
N SER A 45 -8.17 -3.18 -5.64
CA SER A 45 -7.23 -2.47 -4.76
C SER A 45 -7.58 -0.99 -4.65
N ALA A 46 -7.92 -0.34 -5.77
CA ALA A 46 -8.39 1.04 -5.77
C ALA A 46 -9.69 1.22 -4.99
N GLU A 47 -10.67 0.34 -5.18
CA GLU A 47 -11.96 0.36 -4.46
C GLU A 47 -11.79 0.19 -2.95
N LEU A 48 -10.91 -0.72 -2.52
CA LEU A 48 -10.67 -1.01 -1.11
C LEU A 48 -9.68 -0.03 -0.45
N GLY A 49 -9.02 0.85 -1.20
CA GLY A 49 -7.97 1.72 -0.66
C GLY A 49 -6.65 0.99 -0.36
N VAL A 50 -6.41 -0.16 -0.99
CA VAL A 50 -5.14 -0.88 -0.95
C VAL A 50 -4.18 -0.28 -1.97
N LYS A 51 -2.97 0.09 -1.53
CA LYS A 51 -1.96 0.66 -2.44
C LYS A 51 -1.18 -0.46 -3.14
N VAL A 52 -1.03 -0.38 -4.46
CA VAL A 52 -0.19 -1.30 -5.23
C VAL A 52 1.05 -0.57 -5.72
N PHE A 53 2.23 -1.16 -5.49
CA PHE A 53 3.50 -0.71 -6.02
C PHE A 53 4.05 -1.75 -6.98
N THR A 54 4.34 -1.32 -8.22
CA THR A 54 4.99 -2.14 -9.24
C THR A 54 6.41 -1.66 -9.46
N ALA A 55 7.37 -2.58 -9.56
CA ALA A 55 8.76 -2.24 -9.89
C ALA A 55 9.50 -3.43 -10.49
N ASP A 56 10.50 -3.14 -11.33
CA ASP A 56 11.40 -4.14 -11.92
C ASP A 56 12.68 -4.34 -11.09
N THR A 57 12.99 -3.41 -10.17
CA THR A 57 14.13 -3.52 -9.25
C THR A 57 13.70 -3.37 -7.78
N ILE A 58 14.37 -4.08 -6.88
CA ILE A 58 14.14 -3.95 -5.43
C ILE A 58 14.54 -2.57 -4.90
N ALA A 59 15.48 -1.89 -5.58
CA ALA A 59 15.92 -0.56 -5.22
C ALA A 59 14.79 0.47 -5.42
N ASP A 60 14.10 0.41 -6.55
CA ASP A 60 12.97 1.30 -6.88
C ASP A 60 11.79 1.05 -5.94
N LEU A 61 11.50 -0.22 -5.65
CA LEU A 61 10.46 -0.60 -4.69
C LEU A 61 10.74 -0.02 -3.31
N ARG A 62 11.99 -0.17 -2.83
CA ARG A 62 12.43 0.36 -1.54
C ARG A 62 12.36 1.88 -1.51
N HIS A 63 12.80 2.56 -2.57
CA HIS A 63 12.78 4.01 -2.65
C HIS A 63 11.33 4.54 -2.61
N THR A 64 10.47 3.99 -3.46
CA THR A 64 9.06 4.37 -3.56
C THR A 64 8.32 4.12 -2.25
N PHE A 65 8.55 2.98 -1.61
CA PHE A 65 7.91 2.65 -0.34
C PHE A 65 8.37 3.58 0.80
N LYS A 66 9.66 3.92 0.86
CA LYS A 66 10.17 4.87 1.86
C LYS A 66 9.52 6.25 1.70
N ALA A 67 9.43 6.76 0.47
CA ALA A 67 8.78 8.03 0.18
C ALA A 67 7.31 8.03 0.59
N TYR A 68 6.59 6.95 0.27
CA TYR A 68 5.18 6.78 0.65
C TYR A 68 4.98 6.76 2.17
N ILE A 69 5.79 6.00 2.92
CA ILE A 69 5.68 5.97 4.39
C ILE A 69 6.06 7.31 5.02
N HIS A 70 7.02 8.04 4.44
CA HIS A 70 7.34 9.40 4.89
C HIS A 70 6.13 10.32 4.79
N TYR A 71 5.53 10.39 3.59
CA TYR A 71 4.34 11.20 3.35
C TYR A 71 3.15 10.77 4.22
N ALA A 72 2.92 9.47 4.38
CA ALA A 72 1.84 8.96 5.22
C ALA A 72 2.01 9.34 6.70
N LYS A 73 3.27 9.42 7.19
CA LYS A 73 3.57 9.88 8.54
C LYS A 73 3.34 11.37 8.71
N GLU A 74 3.74 12.17 7.72
CA GLU A 74 3.50 13.63 7.72
C GLU A 74 2.00 13.94 7.74
N ALA A 75 1.22 13.30 6.85
CA ALA A 75 -0.22 13.43 6.81
C ALA A 75 -0.92 12.99 8.11
N ASN A 76 -0.33 12.04 8.86
CA ASN A 76 -0.83 11.63 10.17
C ASN A 76 -0.41 12.57 11.31
N ASN A 77 0.71 13.28 11.17
CA ASN A 77 1.17 14.27 12.14
C ASN A 77 0.37 15.58 12.01
N GLU A 78 0.07 16.03 10.78
CA GLU A 78 -0.80 17.19 10.53
C GLU A 78 -2.21 16.98 11.10
N LYS A 79 -2.73 15.75 11.04
CA LYS A 79 -4.03 15.39 11.65
C LYS A 79 -4.02 15.34 13.18
N LYS A 80 -2.84 15.35 13.81
CA LYS A 80 -2.68 15.35 15.28
C LYS A 80 -2.53 16.75 15.88
N GLU A 81 -2.54 17.80 15.07
CA GLU A 81 -2.69 19.18 15.53
C GLU A 81 -4.10 19.73 15.24
N PRO A 82 -5.14 19.37 16.03
CA PRO A 82 -6.09 20.38 16.45
C PRO A 82 -5.39 21.23 17.50
N SER A 83 -5.14 22.48 17.14
CA SER A 83 -4.87 23.57 18.07
C SER A 83 -5.91 23.55 19.19
N ILE A 84 -5.48 23.24 20.41
CA ILE A 84 -6.13 23.68 21.64
C ILE A 84 -5.11 24.56 22.35
N ASP A 85 -5.26 25.87 22.19
CA ASP A 85 -5.25 26.95 23.19
C ASP A 85 -5.06 28.29 22.44
N GLY A 86 -5.89 29.33 22.61
CA GLY A 86 -6.99 29.53 23.55
C GLY A 86 -7.92 30.68 23.15
#